data_AF-A0A7T5RLF7-F1
#
_entry.id   AF-A0A7T5RLF7-F1
#
_cell.length_a   1.000
_cell.length_b   1.000
_cell.length_c   1.000
_cell.angle_alpha   90.00
_cell.angle_beta   90.00
_cell.angle_gamma   90.00
#
_symmetry.space_group_name_H-M   'P 1'
#
loop_
_entity.id
_entity.type
_entity.pdbx_description
1 polymer ?
#
loop_
_entity_poly.entity_id
_entity_poly.type
_entity_poly.pdbx_seq_one_letter_code
_entity_poly.pdbx_strand_id
1 'polypeptide(L)'
;MPDKKNKKQGFIQLLVILALVVIILSLLGVSLSALFQNKVLRENFSFIGNIFDAIWNSWLGRIVNVVWNFAYNFFTDFIWGAFIDAMNAIKAGKNPI
;
A
#
# COMPACT_ATOMS: atom_id res chain seq x y z
N MET A 1 26.19 12.33 17.62
CA MET A 1 25.01 11.43 17.68
C MET A 1 24.37 11.41 16.30
N PRO A 2 24.34 10.27 15.56
CA PRO A 2 23.62 10.22 14.30
C PRO A 2 22.12 10.16 14.56
N ASP A 3 21.43 11.18 14.05
CA ASP A 3 19.98 11.36 14.08
C ASP A 3 19.28 10.19 13.37
N LYS A 4 18.43 9.45 14.11
CA LYS A 4 17.65 8.32 13.60
C LYS A 4 16.50 8.86 12.74
N LYS A 5 16.81 9.30 11.51
CA LYS A 5 15.80 9.79 10.58
C LYS A 5 14.73 8.73 10.30
N ASN A 6 13.50 9.18 10.40
CA ASN A 6 12.26 8.44 10.37
C ASN A 6 12.07 7.65 9.07
N LYS A 7 12.43 6.36 9.06
CA LYS A 7 12.23 5.47 7.89
C LYS A 7 10.78 5.42 7.38
N LYS A 8 9.79 5.67 8.25
CA LYS A 8 8.36 5.69 7.87
C LYS A 8 7.97 6.88 6.97
N GLN A 9 8.69 7.99 7.06
CA GLN A 9 8.40 9.20 6.29
C GLN A 9 8.83 9.05 4.82
N GLY A 10 9.91 8.32 4.56
CA GLY A 10 10.43 8.11 3.21
C GLY A 10 9.49 7.32 2.29
N PHE A 11 8.78 6.32 2.83
CA PHE A 11 7.87 5.50 2.01
C PHE A 11 6.63 6.30 1.55
N ILE A 12 6.01 7.05 2.46
CA ILE A 12 4.86 7.91 2.12
C ILE A 12 5.29 9.02 1.16
N GLN A 13 6.47 9.62 1.38
CA GLN A 13 7.02 10.62 0.47
C GLN A 13 7.26 10.07 -0.94
N LEU A 14 7.73 8.83 -1.07
CA LEU A 14 7.90 8.17 -2.36
C LEU A 14 6.56 7.96 -3.08
N LEU A 15 5.51 7.54 -2.38
CA LEU A 15 4.16 7.39 -2.95
C LEU A 15 3.61 8.72 -3.45
N VAL A 16 3.78 9.79 -2.66
CA VAL A 16 3.35 11.15 -3.06
C VAL A 16 4.11 11.62 -4.29
N ILE A 17 5.43 11.38 -4.36
CA ILE A 17 6.26 11.72 -5.53
C ILE A 17 5.77 10.96 -6.78
N LEU A 18 5.52 9.64 -6.67
CA LEU A 18 5.02 8.85 -7.80
C LEU A 18 3.67 9.35 -8.31
N ALA A 19 2.74 9.67 -7.39
CA ALA A 19 1.45 10.25 -7.75
C ALA A 19 1.61 11.61 -8.45
N LEU A 20 2.48 12.48 -7.95
CA LEU A 20 2.76 13.78 -8.57
C LEU A 20 3.39 13.64 -9.96
N VAL A 21 4.30 12.69 -10.16
CA VAL A 21 4.89 12.42 -11.49
C VAL A 21 3.82 12.01 -12.50
N VAL A 22 2.89 11.12 -12.11
CA VAL A 22 1.77 10.71 -12.98
C VAL A 22 0.88 11.90 -13.34
N ILE A 23 0.57 12.76 -12.37
CA ILE A 23 -0.23 13.98 -12.59
C ILE A 23 0.51 14.95 -13.53
N ILE A 24 1.79 15.23 -13.27
CA ILE A 24 2.60 16.14 -14.09
C ILE A 24 2.70 15.63 -15.53
N LEU A 25 2.98 14.34 -15.75
CA LEU A 25 3.02 13.75 -17.09
C LEU A 25 1.68 13.88 -17.81
N SER A 26 0.57 13.66 -17.09
CA SER A 26 -0.78 13.83 -17.64
C SER A 26 -1.07 15.28 -18.03
N LEU A 27 -0.66 16.25 -17.21
CA LEU A 27 -0.80 17.69 -17.49
C LEU A 27 0.06 18.15 -18.67
N LEU A 28 1.22 17.53 -18.87
CA LEU A 28 2.10 17.76 -20.03
C LEU A 28 1.58 17.09 -21.31
N GLY A 29 0.42 16.44 -21.28
CA GLY A 29 -0.17 15.74 -22.43
C GLY A 29 0.55 14.43 -22.78
N VAL A 30 1.48 13.98 -21.94
CA VAL A 30 2.20 12.72 -22.12
C VAL A 30 1.34 11.60 -21.54
N SER A 31 0.72 10.80 -22.40
CA SER A 31 0.00 9.63 -21.92
C SER A 31 0.98 8.52 -21.51
N LEU A 32 0.82 8.00 -20.29
CA LEU A 32 1.54 6.82 -19.83
C LEU A 32 1.35 5.64 -20.79
N SER A 33 0.15 5.50 -21.35
CA SER A 33 -0.14 4.48 -22.36
C SER A 33 0.75 4.63 -23.61
N ALA A 34 0.95 5.85 -24.12
CA ALA A 34 1.84 6.10 -25.25
C ALA A 34 3.31 5.82 -24.89
N LEU A 35 3.73 6.09 -23.65
CA LEU A 35 5.08 5.70 -23.18
C LEU A 35 5.23 4.18 -23.15
N PHE A 36 4.20 3.43 -22.75
CA PHE A 36 4.19 1.96 -22.79
C PHE A 36 4.04 1.37 -24.20
N GLN A 37 3.60 2.15 -25.19
CA GLN A 37 3.60 1.75 -26.60
C GLN A 37 4.98 1.88 -27.25
N ASN A 38 5.86 2.72 -26.71
CA ASN A 38 7.25 2.79 -27.15
C ASN A 38 7.99 1.49 -26.77
N LYS A 39 8.53 0.79 -27.77
CA LYS A 39 9.20 -0.51 -27.57
C LYS A 39 10.34 -0.44 -26.54
N VAL A 40 11.18 0.58 -26.62
CA VAL A 40 12.35 0.75 -25.73
C VAL A 40 11.90 1.04 -24.30
N LEU A 41 10.95 1.95 -24.11
CA LEU A 41 10.43 2.27 -22.78
C LEU A 41 9.70 1.07 -22.18
N ARG A 42 8.88 0.37 -22.97
CA ARG A 42 8.19 -0.84 -22.55
C ARG A 42 9.15 -1.93 -22.07
N GLU A 43 10.24 -2.17 -22.80
CA GLU A 43 11.26 -3.15 -22.40
C GLU A 43 11.95 -2.75 -21.09
N ASN A 44 12.31 -1.47 -20.91
CA ASN A 44 12.91 -0.97 -19.67
C ASN A 44 11.94 -1.04 -18.47
N PHE A 45 10.69 -0.62 -18.64
CA PHE A 45 9.68 -0.71 -17.58
C PHE A 45 9.31 -2.16 -17.25
N SER A 46 9.25 -3.04 -18.26
CA SER A 46 9.04 -4.47 -18.03
C SER A 46 10.20 -5.10 -17.28
N PHE A 47 11.45 -4.72 -17.57
CA PHE A 47 12.62 -5.19 -16.82
C PHE A 47 12.54 -4.79 -15.34
N ILE A 48 12.22 -3.53 -15.05
CA ILE A 48 12.04 -3.05 -13.67
C ILE A 48 10.85 -3.76 -13.00
N GLY A 49 9.73 -3.89 -13.71
CA GLY A 49 8.53 -4.58 -13.23
C GLY A 49 8.82 -6.04 -12.88
N ASN A 50 9.54 -6.76 -13.74
CA ASN A 50 9.91 -8.16 -13.49
C ASN A 50 10.84 -8.30 -12.27
N ILE A 51 11.78 -7.37 -12.06
CA ILE A 51 12.61 -7.34 -10.86
C ILE A 51 11.75 -7.06 -9.63
N PHE A 52 10.84 -6.10 -9.71
CA PHE A 52 9.93 -5.77 -8.63
C PHE A 52 9.04 -6.96 -8.27
N ASP A 53 8.45 -7.63 -9.26
CA ASP A 53 7.63 -8.83 -9.08
C ASP A 53 8.45 -9.99 -8.50
N ALA A 54 9.70 -10.19 -8.94
CA ALA A 54 10.58 -11.20 -8.37
C ALA A 54 10.88 -10.89 -6.89
N ILE A 55 11.17 -9.63 -6.56
CA ILE A 55 11.41 -9.17 -5.19
C ILE A 55 10.13 -9.32 -4.34
N TRP A 56 8.98 -8.92 -4.88
CA TRP A 56 7.69 -8.99 -4.18
C TRP A 56 7.27 -10.44 -3.93
N ASN A 57 7.40 -11.32 -4.93
CA ASN A 57 7.10 -12.75 -4.78
C ASN A 57 8.15 -13.53 -3.97
N SER A 58 9.27 -12.89 -3.61
CA SER A 58 10.29 -13.49 -2.74
C SER A 58 9.92 -13.38 -1.25
N TRP A 59 10.92 -13.52 -0.38
CA TRP A 59 10.78 -13.43 1.07
C TRP A 59 10.07 -12.15 1.56
N LEU A 60 10.18 -11.04 0.82
CA LEU A 60 9.50 -9.78 1.17
C LEU A 60 7.98 -9.90 1.12
N GLY A 61 7.39 -10.48 0.07
CA GLY A 61 5.94 -10.69 0.00
C GLY A 61 5.44 -11.65 1.08
N ARG A 62 6.23 -12.67 1.43
CA ARG A 62 5.89 -13.57 2.54
C ARG A 62 5.84 -12.80 3.87
N ILE A 63 6.82 -11.94 4.15
CA ILE A 63 6.82 -11.12 5.39
C ILE A 63 5.65 -10.14 5.38
N VAL A 64 5.41 -9.45 4.26
CA VAL A 64 4.30 -8.50 4.12
C VAL A 64 2.98 -9.20 4.37
N ASN A 65 2.75 -10.40 3.80
CA ASN A 65 1.53 -11.17 4.02
C ASN A 65 1.37 -11.60 5.48
N VAL A 66 2.44 -12.02 6.16
CA VAL A 66 2.37 -12.39 7.58
C VAL A 66 2.00 -11.17 8.44
N VAL A 67 2.65 -10.04 8.22
CA VAL A 67 2.36 -8.80 8.95
C VAL A 67 0.96 -8.30 8.64
N TRP A 68 0.54 -8.36 7.37
CA TRP A 68 -0.78 -7.95 6.93
C TRP A 68 -1.87 -8.83 7.54
N ASN A 69 -1.72 -10.16 7.48
CA ASN A 69 -2.68 -11.08 8.07
C ASN A 69 -2.79 -10.90 9.58
N PHE A 70 -1.66 -10.69 10.27
CA PHE A 70 -1.67 -10.39 11.70
C PHE A 70 -2.42 -9.08 11.99
N ALA A 71 -2.10 -8.01 11.25
CA ALA A 71 -2.74 -6.71 11.43
C ALA A 71 -4.24 -6.75 11.11
N TYR A 72 -4.61 -7.45 10.03
CA TYR A 72 -5.99 -7.66 9.61
C TYR A 72 -6.76 -8.41 10.69
N ASN A 73 -6.28 -9.58 11.13
CA ASN A 73 -6.95 -10.38 12.16
C ASN A 73 -7.04 -9.61 13.49
N PHE A 74 -5.95 -8.93 13.90
CA PHE A 74 -5.98 -8.11 15.11
C PHE A 74 -7.03 -7.01 15.01
N PHE A 75 -7.09 -6.29 13.88
CA PHE A 75 -8.06 -5.23 13.68
C PHE A 75 -9.50 -5.78 13.64
N THR A 76 -9.75 -6.86 12.91
CA THR A 76 -11.09 -7.44 12.81
C THR A 76 -11.58 -7.97 14.15
N ASP A 77 -10.71 -8.64 14.90
CA ASP A 77 -11.14 -9.36 16.10
C ASP A 77 -11.25 -8.41 17.31
N PHE A 78 -10.26 -7.51 17.49
CA PHE A 78 -10.22 -6.64 18.66
C PHE A 78 -10.92 -5.31 18.47
N ILE A 79 -10.83 -4.71 17.28
CA ILE A 79 -11.38 -3.37 17.05
C ILE A 79 -12.77 -3.49 16.45
N TRP A 80 -12.89 -4.23 15.34
CA TRP A 80 -14.13 -4.31 14.59
C TRP A 80 -15.19 -5.20 15.27
N GLY A 81 -14.80 -6.38 15.76
CA GLY A 81 -15.67 -7.29 16.49
C GLY A 81 -16.28 -6.65 17.72
N ALA A 82 -15.44 -6.11 18.62
CA ALA A 82 -15.88 -5.40 19.82
C ALA A 82 -16.79 -4.22 19.50
N PHE A 83 -16.50 -3.46 18.44
CA PHE A 83 -17.36 -2.38 17.98
C PHE A 83 -18.75 -2.89 17.54
N ILE A 84 -18.80 -3.94 16.72
CA ILE A 84 -20.06 -4.52 16.25
C ILE A 84 -20.86 -5.12 17.41
N ASP A 85 -20.21 -5.79 18.35
CA ASP A 85 -20.85 -6.35 19.54
C ASP A 85 -21.46 -5.26 20.42
N ALA A 86 -20.72 -4.16 20.66
CA ALA A 86 -21.24 -3.00 21.37
C ALA A 86 -22.43 -2.36 20.66
N MET A 87 -22.35 -2.18 19.33
CA MET A 87 -23.45 -1.65 18.52
C MET A 87 -24.68 -2.56 18.55
N ASN A 88 -24.50 -3.88 18.51
CA ASN A 88 -25.58 -4.85 18.58
C ASN A 88 -26.23 -4.87 19.96
N ALA A 89 -25.44 -4.75 21.04
CA ALA A 89 -25.96 -4.65 22.41
C ALA A 89 -26.81 -3.38 22.60
N ILE A 90 -26.32 -2.23 22.11
CA ILE A 90 -27.06 -0.96 22.14
C ILE A 90 -28.36 -1.08 21.34
N LYS A 91 -28.31 -1.65 20.13
CA LYS A 91 -29.50 -1.86 19.28
C LYS A 91 -30.52 -2.79 19.92
N ALA A 92 -30.07 -3.75 20.71
CA ALA A 92 -30.92 -4.67 21.47
C ALA A 92 -31.41 -4.11 22.82
N GLY A 93 -31.06 -2.86 23.18
CA GLY A 93 -31.42 -2.23 24.44
C GLY A 93 -30.68 -2.80 25.67
N LYS A 94 -29.58 -3.53 25.46
CA LYS A 94 -28.73 -4.06 26.53
C LYS A 94 -27.54 -3.13 26.76
N ASN A 95 -27.16 -2.95 28.03
CA ASN A 95 -25.99 -2.15 28.39
C ASN A 95 -24.70 -2.87 27.97
N PRO A 96 -23.85 -2.29 27.09
CA PRO A 96 -22.62 -2.93 26.65
C PRO A 96 -21.56 -2.82 27.75
N ILE A 97 -21.29 -3.92 28.45
CA ILE A 97 -20.13 -4.12 29.32
C ILE A 97 -19.55 -5.49 29.00
#